data_AF-A0A5S5CPX7-F1
#
_entry.id   AF-A0A5S5CPX7-F1
#
_cell.length_a   1.000
_cell.length_b   1.000
_cell.length_c   1.000
_cell.angle_alpha   90.00
_cell.angle_beta   90.00
_cell.angle_gamma   90.00
#
_symmetry.space_group_name_H-M   'P 1'
#
loop_
_entity.id
_entity.type
_entity.pdbx_description
1 polymer ?
#
loop_
_entity_poly.entity_id
_entity_poly.type
_entity_poly.pdbx_seq_one_letter_code
_entity_poly.pdbx_strand_id
1 'polypeptide(L)'
;MRSSRPWGWTAKIRLTELARAHLDTLSVERHERGQRDDRRSVADLALFFLLPLAVGAAVWGTGVSAPDVDPLLASISILTGLLFALIVLVFDRLIQVRAQQPPAVGNDPVVDAWQLLVNISWAILVSLTLLVVLFTTVLLRTDALPPWLTAIVAALGLHLVLTLLMVLKRVFYMAKRIAGHRADPGYRH
;
A
#
# COMPACT_ATOMS: atom_id res chain seq x y z
N MET A 1 4.07 36.37 18.40
CA MET A 1 5.26 35.49 18.59
C MET A 1 4.77 34.06 18.76
N ARG A 2 4.88 33.22 17.73
CA ARG A 2 4.53 31.79 17.79
C ARG A 2 5.78 31.01 18.18
N SER A 3 5.74 30.38 19.35
CA SER A 3 6.79 29.49 19.84
C SER A 3 6.97 28.34 18.85
N SER A 4 8.14 28.29 18.21
CA SER A 4 8.66 27.15 17.49
C SER A 4 8.81 25.99 18.48
N ARG A 5 8.09 24.88 18.23
CA ARG A 5 8.31 23.65 18.98
C ARG A 5 9.68 23.09 18.58
N PRO A 6 10.57 22.78 19.54
CA PRO A 6 11.90 22.27 19.23
C PRO A 6 11.79 20.90 18.56
N TRP A 7 12.50 20.78 17.45
CA TRP A 7 12.63 19.58 16.63
C TRP A 7 13.34 18.50 17.47
N GLY A 8 12.54 17.67 18.14
CA GLY A 8 13.04 16.55 18.92
C GLY A 8 13.50 15.45 17.96
N TRP A 9 14.78 15.07 18.07
CA TRP A 9 15.48 14.02 17.32
C TRP A 9 14.94 12.59 17.57
N THR A 10 13.68 12.46 17.98
CA THR A 10 12.92 11.22 17.97
C THR A 10 11.64 11.45 17.20
N ALA A 11 11.76 11.73 15.91
CA ALA A 11 10.76 11.28 14.94
C ALA A 11 10.74 9.74 15.03
N LYS A 12 10.10 9.21 16.09
CA LYS A 12 9.85 7.78 16.26
C LYS A 12 9.32 7.32 14.91
N ILE A 13 9.93 6.30 14.31
CA ILE A 13 9.41 5.68 13.10
C ILE A 13 8.05 5.11 13.51
N ARG A 14 6.99 5.91 13.40
CA ARG A 14 5.63 5.54 13.79
C ARG A 14 5.06 4.71 12.66
N LEU A 15 5.65 3.53 12.47
CA LEU A 15 5.14 2.47 11.61
C LEU A 15 3.66 2.20 11.93
N THR A 16 3.27 2.38 13.19
CA THR A 16 1.89 2.29 13.65
C THR A 16 0.97 3.37 13.08
N GLU A 17 1.45 4.59 12.87
CA GLU A 17 0.66 5.65 12.23
C GLU A 17 0.53 5.40 10.74
N LEU A 18 1.56 4.87 10.08
CA LEU A 18 1.47 4.48 8.68
C LEU A 18 0.52 3.28 8.49
N ALA A 19 0.60 2.28 9.38
CA ALA A 19 -0.30 1.14 9.39
C ALA A 19 -1.75 1.57 9.63
N ARG A 20 -1.99 2.44 10.62
CA ARG A 20 -3.33 3.01 10.86
C ARG A 20 -3.81 3.82 9.68
N ALA A 21 -2.98 4.69 9.13
CA ALA A 21 -3.36 5.48 7.96
C ALA A 21 -3.71 4.60 6.76
N HIS A 22 -2.98 3.50 6.54
CA HIS A 22 -3.31 2.54 5.48
C HIS A 22 -4.62 1.79 5.76
N LEU A 23 -4.85 1.36 7.00
CA LEU A 23 -6.13 0.78 7.42
C LEU A 23 -7.28 1.79 7.30
N ASP A 24 -7.02 3.06 7.57
CA ASP A 24 -7.98 4.14 7.45
C ASP A 24 -8.32 4.38 5.97
N THR A 25 -7.37 4.27 5.02
CA THR A 25 -7.71 4.40 3.58
C THR A 25 -8.64 3.28 3.11
N LEU A 26 -8.48 2.06 3.63
CA LEU A 26 -9.39 0.94 3.38
C LEU A 26 -10.81 1.24 3.88
N SER A 27 -10.94 1.98 5.00
CA SER A 27 -12.23 2.39 5.55
C SER A 27 -12.87 3.58 4.79
N VAL A 28 -12.06 4.57 4.38
CA VAL A 28 -12.54 5.83 3.79
C VAL A 28 -13.00 5.67 2.33
N GLU A 29 -12.40 4.77 1.53
CA GLU A 29 -12.88 4.45 0.16
C GLU A 29 -14.36 4.00 0.15
N ARG A 30 -14.88 3.55 1.30
CA ARG A 30 -16.25 3.04 1.44
C ARG A 30 -17.28 4.14 1.72
N HIS A 31 -16.88 5.26 2.32
CA HIS A 31 -17.79 6.37 2.65
C HIS A 31 -18.26 7.12 1.38
N GLU A 32 -17.40 7.23 0.36
CA GLU A 32 -17.76 7.81 -0.95
C GLU A 32 -18.70 6.93 -1.78
N ARG A 33 -18.83 5.64 -1.45
CA ARG A 33 -19.60 4.66 -2.25
C ARG A 33 -21.07 4.50 -1.82
N GLY A 34 -21.54 5.26 -0.83
CA GLY A 34 -22.96 5.29 -0.42
C GLY A 34 -23.52 3.96 0.14
N GLN A 35 -22.69 2.96 0.41
CA GLN A 35 -23.14 1.62 0.80
C GLN A 35 -23.01 1.42 2.32
N ARG A 36 -24.12 1.62 3.04
CA ARG A 36 -24.30 1.52 4.51
C ARG A 36 -24.26 0.08 5.09
N ASP A 37 -23.53 -0.87 4.48
CA ASP A 37 -23.50 -2.25 4.98
C ASP A 37 -22.19 -2.57 5.73
N ASP A 38 -22.22 -2.34 7.04
CA ASP A 38 -21.11 -2.47 8.00
C ASP A 38 -20.56 -3.91 8.10
N ARG A 39 -21.39 -4.93 7.81
CA ARG A 39 -21.00 -6.35 7.96
C ARG A 39 -20.17 -6.91 6.82
N ARG A 40 -20.33 -6.40 5.59
CA ARG A 40 -19.45 -6.75 4.46
C ARG A 40 -18.09 -6.05 4.57
N SER A 41 -17.99 -5.05 5.45
CA SER A 41 -16.79 -4.24 5.64
C SER A 41 -15.64 -4.97 6.31
N VAL A 42 -15.98 -5.69 7.38
CA VAL A 42 -15.02 -6.50 8.12
C VAL A 42 -14.65 -7.76 7.33
N ALA A 43 -15.54 -8.26 6.48
CA ALA A 43 -15.32 -9.46 5.67
C ALA A 43 -14.27 -9.26 4.57
N ASP A 44 -14.29 -8.13 3.86
CA ASP A 44 -13.28 -7.81 2.83
C ASP A 44 -11.90 -7.51 3.45
N LEU A 45 -11.91 -6.84 4.61
CA LEU A 45 -10.68 -6.57 5.38
C LEU A 45 -10.10 -7.85 5.95
N ALA A 46 -10.96 -8.69 6.52
CA ALA A 46 -10.60 -10.02 6.97
C ALA A 46 -10.04 -10.81 5.79
N LEU A 47 -10.67 -10.81 4.61
CA LEU A 47 -10.16 -11.48 3.42
C LEU A 47 -8.77 -10.96 3.01
N PHE A 48 -8.52 -9.65 3.07
CA PHE A 48 -7.23 -9.07 2.68
C PHE A 48 -6.06 -9.55 3.55
N PHE A 49 -6.30 -9.82 4.83
CA PHE A 49 -5.27 -10.35 5.76
C PHE A 49 -5.32 -11.87 5.92
N LEU A 50 -6.52 -12.47 5.97
CA LEU A 50 -6.71 -13.91 6.06
C LEU A 50 -6.30 -14.63 4.78
N LEU A 51 -6.46 -14.03 3.59
CA LEU A 51 -6.12 -14.72 2.35
C LEU A 51 -4.60 -14.91 2.21
N PRO A 52 -3.74 -13.89 2.43
CA PRO A 52 -2.30 -14.11 2.58
C PRO A 52 -1.93 -15.13 3.65
N LEU A 53 -2.59 -15.07 4.81
CA LEU A 53 -2.32 -16.00 5.92
C LEU A 53 -2.73 -17.44 5.58
N ALA A 54 -3.88 -17.63 4.93
CA ALA A 54 -4.40 -18.93 4.52
C ALA A 54 -3.54 -19.55 3.42
N VAL A 55 -3.06 -18.74 2.46
CA VAL A 55 -2.10 -19.20 1.46
C VAL A 55 -0.77 -19.57 2.10
N GLY A 56 -0.25 -18.75 3.03
CA GLY A 56 0.94 -19.10 3.80
C GLY A 56 0.78 -20.42 4.57
N ALA A 57 -0.35 -20.60 5.26
CA ALA A 57 -0.64 -21.83 5.99
C ALA A 57 -0.77 -23.04 5.06
N ALA A 58 -1.40 -22.89 3.89
CA ALA A 58 -1.49 -23.93 2.88
C ALA A 58 -0.11 -24.33 2.35
N VAL A 59 0.76 -23.36 2.05
CA VAL A 59 2.15 -23.59 1.60
C VAL A 59 2.98 -24.27 2.69
N TRP A 60 2.77 -23.89 3.96
CA TRP A 60 3.43 -24.59 5.06
C TRP A 60 2.98 -26.05 5.18
N GLY A 61 1.67 -26.30 5.02
CA GLY A 61 1.09 -27.64 5.08
C GLY A 61 1.52 -28.58 3.96
N THR A 62 1.92 -28.06 2.79
CA THR A 62 2.50 -28.88 1.72
C THR A 62 3.97 -29.20 1.93
N GLY A 63 4.65 -28.54 2.88
CA GLY A 63 6.07 -28.74 3.16
C GLY A 63 7.00 -28.30 2.02
N VAL A 64 6.49 -27.52 1.07
CA VAL A 64 7.25 -27.08 -0.10
C VAL A 64 8.31 -26.06 0.32
N SER A 65 9.55 -26.31 -0.07
CA SER A 65 10.66 -25.37 0.02
C SER A 65 10.87 -24.69 -1.32
N ALA A 66 11.02 -23.36 -1.34
CA ALA A 66 11.37 -22.67 -2.58
C ALA A 66 12.82 -23.02 -2.98
N PRO A 67 13.05 -23.44 -4.23
CA PRO A 67 14.36 -23.96 -4.65
C PRO A 67 15.43 -22.88 -4.78
N ASP A 68 15.08 -21.65 -5.19
CA ASP A 68 16.03 -20.56 -5.41
C ASP A 68 15.53 -19.23 -4.83
N VAL A 69 16.35 -18.62 -3.96
CA VAL A 69 16.06 -17.31 -3.35
C VAL A 69 16.47 -16.15 -4.25
N ASP A 70 17.54 -16.32 -5.03
CA ASP A 70 18.15 -15.23 -5.80
C ASP A 70 17.21 -14.57 -6.82
N PRO A 71 16.41 -15.32 -7.61
CA PRO A 71 15.47 -14.71 -8.56
C PRO A 71 14.37 -13.92 -7.86
N LEU A 72 13.90 -14.40 -6.69
CA LEU A 72 12.91 -13.71 -5.87
C LEU A 72 13.50 -12.42 -5.30
N LEU A 73 14.70 -12.49 -4.72
CA LEU A 73 15.39 -11.32 -4.17
C LEU A 73 15.62 -10.25 -5.24
N ALA A 74 16.07 -10.64 -6.43
CA ALA A 74 16.26 -9.74 -7.56
C ALA A 74 14.94 -9.06 -7.98
N SER A 75 13.87 -9.83 -8.13
CA SER A 75 12.55 -9.32 -8.54
C SER A 75 11.97 -8.34 -7.52
N ILE A 76 12.03 -8.68 -6.23
CA ILE A 76 11.54 -7.82 -5.14
C ILE A 76 12.40 -6.55 -5.00
N SER A 77 13.70 -6.63 -5.27
CA SER A 77 14.60 -5.46 -5.28
C SER A 77 14.19 -4.46 -6.36
N ILE A 78 13.98 -4.93 -7.60
CA ILE A 78 13.55 -4.08 -8.71
C ILE A 78 12.18 -3.46 -8.41
N LEU A 79 11.22 -4.27 -7.96
CA LEU A 79 9.89 -3.82 -7.59
C LEU A 79 9.93 -2.74 -6.50
N THR A 80 10.75 -2.94 -5.46
CA THR A 80 10.94 -1.96 -4.38
C THR A 80 11.49 -0.64 -4.91
N GLY A 81 12.48 -0.69 -5.82
CA GLY A 81 13.01 0.51 -6.48
C GLY A 81 11.95 1.26 -7.29
N LEU A 82 11.09 0.54 -8.02
CA LEU A 82 9.97 1.14 -8.76
C LEU A 82 8.94 1.78 -7.82
N LEU A 83 8.68 1.18 -6.64
CA LEU A 83 7.79 1.77 -5.65
C LEU A 83 8.37 3.05 -5.02
N PHE A 84 9.68 3.10 -4.79
CA PHE A 84 10.36 4.33 -4.38
C PHE A 84 10.28 5.44 -5.45
N ALA A 85 10.40 5.10 -6.73
CA ALA A 85 10.19 6.07 -7.79
C ALA A 85 8.72 6.55 -7.82
N LEU A 86 7.76 5.64 -7.64
CA LEU A 86 6.34 5.96 -7.64
C LEU A 86 5.93 6.86 -6.47
N ILE A 87 6.43 6.62 -5.26
CA ILE A 87 6.09 7.47 -4.10
C ILE A 87 6.60 8.91 -4.29
N VAL A 88 7.78 9.09 -4.89
CA VAL A 88 8.31 10.44 -5.21
C VAL A 88 7.38 11.15 -6.20
N LEU A 89 6.98 10.48 -7.28
CA LEU A 89 6.05 11.05 -8.25
C LEU A 89 4.70 11.45 -7.62
N VAL A 90 4.17 10.60 -6.74
CA VAL A 90 2.91 10.89 -6.04
C VAL A 90 3.08 12.01 -5.01
N PHE A 91 4.24 12.11 -4.35
CA PHE A 91 4.55 13.20 -3.44
C PHE A 91 4.65 14.55 -4.17
N ASP A 92 5.34 14.59 -5.31
CA ASP A 92 5.40 15.77 -6.16
C ASP A 92 3.99 16.18 -6.62
N ARG A 93 3.16 15.20 -6.98
CA ARG A 93 1.77 15.45 -7.34
C ARG A 93 0.97 16.03 -6.17
N LEU A 94 1.16 15.50 -4.96
CA LEU A 94 0.51 16.01 -3.75
C LEU A 94 0.86 17.48 -3.48
N ILE A 95 2.14 17.85 -3.65
CA ILE A 95 2.60 19.24 -3.53
C ILE A 95 1.90 20.13 -4.56
N GLN A 96 1.86 19.69 -5.83
CA GLN A 96 1.22 20.46 -6.90
C GLN A 96 -0.27 20.67 -6.64
N VAL A 97 -0.99 19.62 -6.23
CA VAL A 97 -2.43 19.71 -5.96
C VAL A 97 -2.70 20.61 -4.76
N ARG A 98 -1.88 20.54 -3.71
CA ARG A 98 -2.02 21.41 -2.53
C ARG A 98 -1.78 22.88 -2.83
N ALA A 99 -0.98 23.19 -3.85
CA ALA A 99 -0.72 24.57 -4.29
C ALA A 99 -1.88 25.16 -5.11
N GLN A 100 -2.83 24.32 -5.57
CA GLN A 100 -4.01 24.77 -6.30
C GLN A 100 -5.13 25.17 -5.34
N GLN A 101 -6.02 26.07 -5.79
CA GLN A 101 -7.20 26.43 -4.98
C GLN A 101 -8.09 25.20 -4.79
N PRO A 102 -8.61 24.97 -3.57
CA PRO A 102 -9.50 23.85 -3.32
C PRO A 102 -10.77 23.99 -4.19
N PRO A 103 -11.29 22.88 -4.75
CA PRO A 103 -12.48 22.93 -5.58
C PRO A 103 -13.68 23.43 -4.80
N ALA A 104 -14.55 24.22 -5.45
CA ALA A 104 -15.76 24.78 -4.84
C ALA A 104 -16.82 23.70 -4.51
N VAL A 105 -16.81 22.58 -5.24
CA VAL A 105 -17.71 21.43 -5.06
C VAL A 105 -16.96 20.15 -5.43
N GLY A 106 -17.14 19.08 -4.66
CA GLY A 106 -16.50 17.76 -4.87
C GLY A 106 -15.51 17.39 -3.77
N ASN A 107 -14.97 16.16 -3.85
CA ASN A 107 -14.03 15.67 -2.84
C ASN A 107 -12.63 16.28 -3.03
N ASP A 108 -11.93 16.56 -1.93
CA ASP A 108 -10.64 17.24 -1.92
C ASP A 108 -9.56 16.38 -2.62
N PRO A 109 -8.99 16.81 -3.77
CA PRO A 109 -7.95 16.08 -4.48
C PRO A 109 -6.67 15.91 -3.65
N VAL A 110 -6.46 16.72 -2.61
CA VAL A 110 -5.37 16.56 -1.63
C VAL A 110 -5.60 15.29 -0.79
N VAL A 111 -6.84 15.00 -0.39
CA VAL A 111 -7.18 13.80 0.40
C VAL A 111 -6.95 12.54 -0.44
N ASP A 112 -7.37 12.59 -1.70
CA ASP A 112 -7.15 11.52 -2.67
C ASP A 112 -5.65 11.22 -2.84
N ALA A 113 -4.85 12.25 -3.16
CA ALA A 113 -3.40 12.14 -3.32
C ALA A 113 -2.70 11.68 -2.02
N TRP A 114 -3.11 12.19 -0.86
CA TRP A 114 -2.55 11.80 0.45
C TRP A 114 -2.76 10.32 0.74
N GLN A 115 -4.00 9.84 0.64
CA GLN A 115 -4.30 8.45 0.86
C GLN A 115 -3.52 7.56 -0.16
N LEU A 116 -3.29 8.01 -1.40
CA LEU A 116 -2.52 7.25 -2.40
C LEU A 116 -1.06 7.11 -1.96
N LEU A 117 -0.47 8.21 -1.49
CA LEU A 117 0.85 8.24 -0.89
C LEU A 117 0.96 7.23 0.28
N VAL A 118 -0.04 7.18 1.15
CA VAL A 118 -0.10 6.23 2.28
C VAL A 118 -0.10 4.78 1.78
N ASN A 119 -0.91 4.44 0.78
CA ASN A 119 -0.97 3.07 0.26
C ASN A 119 0.33 2.62 -0.41
N ILE A 120 0.97 3.52 -1.16
CA ILE A 120 2.29 3.23 -1.76
C ILE A 120 3.35 3.11 -0.66
N SER A 121 3.31 3.97 0.35
CA SER A 121 4.23 3.88 1.50
C SER A 121 4.10 2.54 2.23
N TRP A 122 2.88 2.04 2.39
CA TRP A 122 2.63 0.71 2.94
C TRP A 122 3.19 -0.40 2.06
N ALA A 123 2.98 -0.32 0.73
CA ALA A 123 3.55 -1.27 -0.22
C ALA A 123 5.09 -1.33 -0.13
N ILE A 124 5.76 -0.17 0.00
CA ILE A 124 7.21 -0.08 0.20
C ILE A 124 7.62 -0.77 1.51
N LEU A 125 6.88 -0.56 2.60
CA LEU A 125 7.20 -1.19 3.88
C LEU A 125 7.13 -2.71 3.79
N VAL A 126 6.07 -3.24 3.14
CA VAL A 126 5.91 -4.68 2.91
C VAL A 126 7.03 -5.22 2.02
N SER A 127 7.37 -4.51 0.93
CA SER A 127 8.43 -4.94 0.02
C SER A 127 9.81 -4.92 0.68
N LEU A 128 10.11 -3.92 1.52
CA LEU A 128 11.33 -3.86 2.33
C LEU A 128 11.38 -4.99 3.37
N THR A 129 10.26 -5.30 4.01
CA THR A 129 10.18 -6.42 4.96
C THR A 129 10.49 -7.74 4.24
N LEU A 130 9.90 -7.95 3.06
CA LEU A 130 10.18 -9.12 2.23
C LEU A 130 11.64 -9.15 1.77
N LEU A 131 12.20 -8.00 1.41
CA LEU A 131 13.60 -7.87 1.00
C LEU A 131 14.55 -8.25 2.15
N VAL A 132 14.31 -7.78 3.37
CA VAL A 132 15.12 -8.14 4.55
C VAL A 132 15.05 -9.64 4.83
N VAL A 133 13.86 -10.25 4.71
CA VAL A 133 13.69 -11.69 4.88
C VAL A 133 14.51 -12.49 3.85
N LEU A 134 14.38 -12.16 2.57
CA LEU A 134 15.10 -12.84 1.49
C LEU A 134 16.61 -12.58 1.53
N PHE A 135 17.02 -11.36 1.89
CA PHE A 135 18.43 -11.01 2.02
C PHE A 135 19.09 -11.76 3.17
N THR A 136 18.39 -11.93 4.30
CA THR A 136 18.90 -12.70 5.45
C THR A 136 19.14 -14.17 5.08
N THR A 137 18.28 -14.77 4.25
CA THR A 137 18.49 -16.14 3.78
C THR A 137 19.72 -16.30 2.89
N VAL A 138 19.96 -15.33 2.00
CA VAL A 138 21.17 -15.33 1.17
C VAL A 138 22.43 -15.16 2.03
N LEU A 139 22.39 -14.26 3.03
CA LEU A 139 23.52 -14.06 3.95
C LEU A 139 23.87 -15.30 4.76
N LEU A 140 22.87 -16.06 5.19
CA LEU A 140 23.06 -17.31 5.95
C LEU A 140 23.49 -18.49 5.06
N ARG A 141 23.64 -18.29 3.74
CA ARG A 141 24.00 -19.33 2.76
C ARG A 141 23.11 -20.57 2.86
N THR A 142 21.82 -20.36 3.12
CA THR A 142 20.85 -21.45 3.04
C THR A 142 20.44 -21.60 1.58
N ASP A 143 20.90 -22.67 0.93
CA ASP A 143 20.61 -22.94 -0.49
C ASP A 143 19.10 -23.10 -0.76
N ALA A 144 18.31 -23.45 0.26
CA ALA A 144 16.86 -23.56 0.17
C ALA A 144 16.17 -22.80 1.31
N LEU A 145 15.02 -22.20 1.01
CA LEU A 145 14.14 -21.62 2.03
C LEU A 145 13.50 -22.74 2.86
N PRO A 146 13.64 -22.75 4.19
CA PRO A 146 12.93 -23.72 5.01
C PRO A 146 11.40 -23.54 4.84
N PRO A 147 10.59 -24.61 4.97
CA PRO A 147 9.16 -24.56 4.63
C PRO A 147 8.37 -23.47 5.37
N TRP A 148 8.69 -23.22 6.63
CA TRP A 148 8.06 -22.16 7.42
C TRP A 148 8.38 -20.75 6.89
N LEU A 149 9.58 -20.55 6.33
CA LEU A 149 10.00 -19.28 5.77
C LEU A 149 9.46 -19.10 4.34
N THR A 150 9.40 -20.19 3.56
CA THR A 150 8.69 -20.22 2.27
C THR A 150 7.23 -19.79 2.43
N ALA A 151 6.55 -20.26 3.47
CA ALA A 151 5.18 -19.84 3.80
C ALA A 151 5.08 -18.34 4.12
N ILE A 152 6.02 -17.79 4.90
CA ILE A 152 6.07 -16.34 5.21
C ILE A 152 6.31 -15.52 3.95
N VAL A 153 7.26 -15.93 3.11
CA VAL A 153 7.57 -15.26 1.83
C VAL A 153 6.36 -15.29 0.92
N ALA A 154 5.66 -16.42 0.81
CA ALA A 154 4.45 -16.54 0.01
C ALA A 154 3.32 -15.64 0.54
N ALA A 155 3.09 -15.61 1.86
CA ALA A 155 2.09 -14.75 2.48
C ALA A 155 2.41 -13.27 2.26
N LEU A 156 3.65 -12.84 2.53
CA LEU A 156 4.08 -11.46 2.33
C LEU A 156 4.05 -11.05 0.85
N GLY A 157 4.47 -11.93 -0.06
CA GLY A 157 4.41 -11.70 -1.50
C GLY A 157 2.97 -11.51 -1.98
N LEU A 158 2.03 -12.35 -1.51
CA LEU A 158 0.62 -12.20 -1.83
C LEU A 158 0.03 -10.91 -1.24
N HIS A 159 0.35 -10.60 0.01
CA HIS A 159 -0.05 -9.34 0.66
C HIS A 159 0.47 -8.11 -0.10
N LEU A 160 1.71 -8.17 -0.61
CA LEU A 160 2.27 -7.14 -1.47
C LEU A 160 1.48 -7.00 -2.77
N VAL A 161 1.19 -8.09 -3.48
CA VAL A 161 0.39 -8.09 -4.71
C VAL A 161 -1.00 -7.47 -4.46
N LEU A 162 -1.67 -7.88 -3.39
CA LEU A 162 -2.98 -7.32 -3.04
C LEU A 162 -2.90 -5.82 -2.73
N THR A 163 -1.83 -5.37 -2.05
CA THR A 163 -1.57 -3.95 -1.79
C THR A 163 -1.36 -3.18 -3.10
N LEU A 164 -0.62 -3.73 -4.05
CA LEU A 164 -0.42 -3.13 -5.37
C LEU A 164 -1.72 -3.05 -6.17
N LEU A 165 -2.56 -4.09 -6.12
CA LEU A 165 -3.89 -4.05 -6.73
C LEU A 165 -4.76 -2.96 -6.12
N MET A 166 -4.67 -2.73 -4.80
CA MET A 166 -5.36 -1.62 -4.15
C MET A 166 -4.87 -0.27 -4.65
N VAL A 167 -3.55 -0.08 -4.78
CA VAL A 167 -2.96 1.14 -5.36
C VAL A 167 -3.48 1.36 -6.79
N LEU A 168 -3.46 0.32 -7.64
CA LEU A 168 -3.94 0.38 -9.02
C LEU A 168 -5.43 0.73 -9.09
N LYS A 169 -6.27 0.03 -8.33
CA LYS A 169 -7.71 0.27 -8.22
C LYS A 169 -7.97 1.73 -7.86
N ARG A 170 -7.22 2.25 -6.88
CA ARG A 170 -7.38 3.62 -6.39
C ARG A 170 -7.05 4.66 -7.46
N VAL A 171 -5.93 4.49 -8.17
CA VAL A 171 -5.55 5.35 -9.31
C VAL A 171 -6.63 5.30 -10.39
N PHE A 172 -7.17 4.12 -10.71
CA PHE A 172 -8.22 3.96 -11.70
C PHE A 172 -9.51 4.71 -11.32
N TYR A 173 -9.95 4.63 -10.06
CA TYR A 173 -11.12 5.38 -9.61
C TYR A 173 -10.90 6.89 -9.63
N MET A 174 -9.71 7.37 -9.25
CA MET A 174 -9.37 8.80 -9.39
C MET A 174 -9.42 9.24 -10.86
N ALA A 175 -8.82 8.46 -11.77
CA ALA A 175 -8.84 8.74 -13.20
C ALA A 175 -10.27 8.77 -13.75
N LYS A 176 -11.12 7.81 -13.34
CA LYS A 176 -12.54 7.76 -13.73
C LYS A 176 -13.31 8.97 -13.23
N ARG A 177 -13.07 9.45 -12.00
CA ARG A 177 -13.70 10.65 -11.45
C ARG A 177 -13.32 11.91 -12.25
N ILE A 178 -12.03 12.05 -12.61
CA ILE A 178 -11.55 13.16 -13.43
C ILE A 178 -12.17 13.12 -14.84
N ALA A 179 -12.28 11.93 -15.45
CA ALA A 179 -12.91 11.77 -16.76
C ALA A 179 -14.43 12.05 -16.71
N GLY A 180 -15.12 11.61 -15.66
CA GLY A 180 -16.55 11.85 -15.47
C GLY A 180 -16.91 13.33 -15.33
N HIS A 181 -16.11 14.13 -14.62
CA HIS A 181 -16.32 15.59 -14.51
C HIS A 181 -16.11 16.35 -15.83
N ARG A 182 -15.40 15.77 -16.81
CA ARG A 182 -15.25 16.39 -18.15
C ARG A 182 -16.39 16.03 -19.11
N ALA A 183 -17.17 15.00 -18.81
CA ALA A 183 -18.26 14.53 -19.66
C ALA A 183 -19.61 15.23 -19.39
N ASP A 184 -19.68 16.07 -18.35
CA ASP A 184 -20.88 16.84 -18.03
C ASP A 184 -20.63 18.36 -18.24
N PRO A 185 -20.76 18.87 -19.48
CA PRO A 185 -20.62 20.30 -19.77
C PRO A 185 -21.83 21.15 -19.29
N GLY A 186 -22.69 20.61 -18.41
CA GLY A 186 -24.03 21.11 -18.14
C GLY A 186 -24.21 22.11 -16.98
N TYR A 187 -23.18 22.57 -16.28
CA TYR A 187 -23.35 23.59 -15.24
C TYR A 187 -22.30 24.71 -15.34
N ARG A 188 -22.52 25.58 -16.32
CA ARG A 188 -22.17 27.00 -16.20
C ARG A 188 -23.38 27.69 -15.57
N HIS A 189 -23.20 28.28 -14.39
CA HIS A 189 -23.59 29.65 -14.00
C HIS A 189 -23.28 29.84 -12.51
#